data_AF-A0A5A9EJC3-F1
#
_entry.id   AF-A0A5A9EJC3-F1
#
_cell.length_a   1.000
_cell.length_b   1.000
_cell.length_c   1.000
_cell.angle_alpha   90.00
_cell.angle_beta   90.00
_cell.angle_gamma   90.00
#
_symmetry.space_group_name_H-M   'P 1'
#
loop_
_entity.id
_entity.type
_entity.pdbx_description
1 polymer ?
#
loop_
_entity_poly.entity_id
_entity_poly.type
_entity_poly.pdbx_seq_one_letter_code
_entity_poly.pdbx_strand_id
1 'polypeptide(L)' 'PTGVEVCHAMVHGGPFPATSDPRSTSVGTLAIRRFLRPVCYQDIPTDLLPEALRDGNPLGLWRRVDGTLGRD' A
#
# COMPACT_ATOMS: atom_id res chain seq x y z
N PRO A 1 7.72 3.47 -30.98
CA PRO A 1 7.21 2.38 -30.11
C PRO A 1 6.20 2.91 -29.07
N THR A 2 5.11 2.18 -28.81
CA THR A 2 3.99 2.55 -27.91
C THR A 2 4.30 2.24 -26.42
N GLY A 3 5.44 2.71 -25.91
CA GLY A 3 6.01 2.27 -24.62
C GLY A 3 5.10 2.49 -23.40
N VAL A 4 5.19 1.55 -22.44
CA VAL A 4 4.58 1.63 -21.10
C VAL A 4 5.71 1.60 -20.08
N GLU A 5 5.98 2.73 -19.43
CA GLU A 5 7.04 2.86 -18.43
C GLU A 5 6.66 2.16 -17.11
N VAL A 6 7.61 1.43 -16.51
CA VAL A 6 7.42 0.80 -15.19
C VAL A 6 7.92 1.76 -14.11
N CYS A 7 7.05 2.69 -13.69
CA CYS A 7 7.39 3.72 -12.70
C CYS A 7 6.30 3.89 -11.61
N HIS A 8 6.55 4.75 -10.62
CA HIS A 8 5.62 5.01 -9.52
C HIS A 8 4.30 5.67 -9.98
N ALA A 9 4.36 6.50 -11.02
CA ALA A 9 3.22 7.27 -11.52
C ALA A 9 2.38 6.53 -12.57
N MET A 10 2.78 5.33 -13.00
CA MET A 10 2.12 4.60 -14.08
C MET A 10 0.67 4.22 -13.72
N VAL A 11 -0.24 4.43 -14.67
CA VAL A 11 -1.62 3.97 -14.65
C VAL A 11 -1.88 3.14 -15.91
N HIS A 12 -1.70 1.83 -15.81
CA HIS A 12 -2.01 0.87 -16.87
C HIS A 12 -3.34 0.19 -16.55
N GLY A 13 -4.38 0.56 -17.28
CA GLY A 13 -5.77 0.20 -17.01
C GLY A 13 -6.71 1.21 -17.68
N GLY A 14 -7.88 1.44 -17.08
CA GLY A 14 -8.89 2.38 -17.58
C GLY A 14 -10.31 1.88 -17.32
N PRO A 15 -11.34 2.56 -17.81
CA PRO A 15 -12.71 2.04 -17.79
C PRO A 15 -12.84 0.72 -18.56
N PHE A 16 -13.89 -0.06 -18.28
CA PHE A 16 -14.24 -1.24 -19.08
C PHE A 16 -14.37 -0.87 -20.58
N PRO A 17 -13.81 -1.64 -21.54
CA PRO A 17 -13.27 -3.00 -21.38
C PRO A 17 -11.77 -3.09 -21.07
N ALA A 18 -11.06 -1.97 -20.85
CA ALA A 18 -9.61 -2.00 -20.64
C ALA A 18 -9.19 -2.78 -19.37
N THR A 19 -10.03 -2.77 -18.33
CA THR A 19 -9.88 -3.59 -17.11
C THR A 19 -11.25 -3.82 -16.45
N SER A 20 -11.33 -4.81 -15.57
CA SER A 20 -12.51 -5.11 -14.74
C SER A 20 -12.58 -4.29 -13.44
N ASP A 21 -11.48 -3.69 -12.98
CA ASP A 21 -11.49 -2.72 -11.86
C ASP A 21 -10.73 -1.43 -12.24
N PRO A 22 -11.46 -0.34 -12.58
CA PRO A 22 -10.87 0.92 -13.03
C PRO A 22 -10.19 1.73 -11.91
N ARG A 23 -10.33 1.32 -10.64
CA ARG A 23 -9.71 2.02 -9.49
C ARG A 23 -8.26 1.59 -9.25
N SER A 24 -7.74 0.67 -10.06
CA SER A 24 -6.42 0.06 -9.90
C SER A 24 -5.52 0.28 -11.13
N THR A 25 -4.25 -0.08 -10.99
CA THR A 25 -3.30 -0.20 -12.11
C THR A 25 -2.71 -1.61 -12.12
N SER A 26 -2.41 -2.15 -13.30
CA SER A 26 -1.71 -3.43 -13.47
C SER A 26 -0.20 -3.30 -13.65
N VAL A 27 0.31 -2.09 -13.90
CA VAL A 27 1.75 -1.77 -14.03
C VAL A 27 2.09 -0.59 -13.12
N GLY A 28 3.35 -0.52 -12.65
CA GLY A 28 3.81 0.49 -11.72
C GLY A 28 3.62 0.08 -10.27
N THR A 29 4.25 0.79 -9.34
CA THR A 29 4.37 0.34 -7.95
C THR A 29 3.04 0.24 -7.21
N LEU A 30 2.03 0.99 -7.64
CA LEU A 30 0.69 0.94 -7.04
C LEU A 30 -0.06 -0.38 -7.34
N ALA A 31 0.40 -1.18 -8.31
CA ALA A 31 -0.22 -2.46 -8.65
C ALA A 31 -0.21 -3.46 -7.48
N ILE A 32 0.72 -3.33 -6.52
CA ILE A 32 0.78 -4.16 -5.32
C ILE A 32 -0.53 -4.11 -4.51
N ARG A 33 -1.24 -2.97 -4.51
CA ARG A 33 -2.47 -2.78 -3.72
C ARG A 33 -3.60 -3.73 -4.11
N ARG A 34 -3.57 -4.32 -5.31
CA ARG A 34 -4.55 -5.33 -5.77
C ARG A 34 -4.52 -6.62 -4.96
N PHE A 35 -3.41 -6.89 -4.26
CA PHE A 35 -3.19 -8.14 -3.53
C PHE A 35 -3.13 -7.94 -2.01
N LEU A 36 -3.50 -6.75 -1.53
CA LEU A 36 -3.46 -6.38 -0.11
C LEU A 36 -4.88 -6.16 0.42
N ARG A 37 -5.06 -6.37 1.73
CA ARG A 37 -6.26 -5.97 2.47
C ARG A 37 -5.85 -5.37 3.82
N PRO A 38 -6.52 -4.33 4.32
CA PRO A 38 -6.27 -3.80 5.66
C PRO A 38 -6.79 -4.77 6.74
N VAL A 39 -6.12 -4.78 7.90
CA VAL A 39 -6.52 -5.50 9.12
C VAL A 39 -6.28 -4.56 10.31
N CYS A 40 -7.25 -4.48 11.22
CA CYS A 40 -7.14 -3.70 12.45
C CYS A 40 -6.82 -4.62 13.64
N TYR A 41 -5.90 -4.19 14.50
CA TYR A 41 -5.53 -4.85 15.74
C TYR A 41 -5.89 -3.92 16.89
N GLN A 42 -6.65 -4.40 17.87
CA GLN A 42 -7.09 -3.61 19.03
C GLN A 42 -6.76 -4.37 20.31
N ASP A 43 -6.19 -3.67 21.29
CA ASP A 43 -5.86 -4.19 22.63
C ASP A 43 -5.00 -5.48 22.60
N ILE A 44 -4.13 -5.61 21.59
CA ILE A 44 -3.20 -6.74 21.43
C ILE A 44 -1.87 -6.42 22.14
N PRO A 45 -1.34 -7.33 22.98
CA PRO A 45 -0.01 -7.18 23.58
C PRO A 45 1.09 -6.98 22.53
N THR A 46 2.06 -6.11 22.79
CA THR A 46 3.11 -5.71 21.84
C THR A 46 3.87 -6.88 21.23
N ASP A 47 4.16 -7.92 22.02
CA ASP A 47 4.90 -9.10 21.55
C ASP A 47 4.11 -9.96 20.53
N LEU A 48 2.78 -9.83 20.52
CA LEU A 48 1.88 -10.50 19.56
C LEU A 48 1.54 -9.63 18.36
N LEU A 49 1.83 -8.33 18.39
CA LEU A 49 1.65 -7.46 17.23
C LEU A 49 2.64 -7.83 16.11
N PRO A 50 2.21 -7.70 14.83
CA PRO A 50 3.14 -7.68 13.72
C PRO A 50 4.21 -6.61 13.94
N GLU A 51 5.45 -6.90 13.58
CA GLU A 51 6.59 -6.01 13.82
C GLU A 51 6.38 -4.59 13.26
N ALA A 52 5.73 -4.47 12.11
CA ALA A 52 5.37 -3.20 11.47
C ALA A 52 4.43 -2.29 12.31
N LEU A 53 3.74 -2.85 13.30
CA LEU A 53 2.79 -2.14 14.16
C LEU A 53 3.28 -1.98 15.60
N ARG A 54 4.46 -2.50 15.95
CA ARG A 54 5.01 -2.39 17.31
C ARG A 54 5.46 -0.96 17.63
N ASP A 55 5.47 -0.63 18.91
CA ASP A 55 6.00 0.63 19.42
C ASP A 55 7.47 0.81 19.05
N GLY A 56 7.92 2.06 18.91
CA GLY A 56 9.30 2.40 18.54
C GLY A 56 9.67 2.14 17.07
N ASN A 57 8.73 1.69 16.23
CA ASN A 57 8.93 1.49 14.79
C ASN A 57 10.20 0.70 14.45
N PRO A 58 10.34 -0.55 14.91
CA PRO A 58 11.58 -1.33 14.72
C PRO A 58 12.01 -1.45 13.25
N LEU A 59 11.06 -1.35 12.31
CA LEU A 59 11.30 -1.42 10.87
C LEU A 59 11.54 -0.05 10.20
N GLY A 60 11.47 1.07 10.92
CA GLY A 60 11.67 2.42 10.38
C GLY A 60 10.68 2.80 9.26
N LEU A 61 9.45 2.27 9.31
CA LEU A 61 8.44 2.45 8.27
C LEU A 61 7.78 3.83 8.33
N TRP A 62 7.28 4.29 7.19
CA TRP A 62 6.33 5.40 7.19
C TRP A 62 5.00 4.94 7.80
N ARG A 63 4.57 5.60 8.88
CA ARG A 63 3.32 5.31 9.60
C ARG A 63 2.48 6.58 9.70
N ARG A 64 1.16 6.41 9.78
CA ARG A 64 0.25 7.52 10.04
C ARG A 64 -0.32 7.38 11.45
N VAL A 65 0.00 8.32 12.34
CA VAL A 65 -0.46 8.36 13.74
C VAL A 65 -1.34 9.59 13.88
N ASP A 66 -2.58 9.41 14.33
CA ASP A 66 -3.58 10.49 14.47
C ASP A 66 -3.71 11.39 13.24
N GLY A 67 -3.66 10.78 12.05
CA GLY A 67 -3.74 11.48 10.78
C GLY A 67 -2.43 12.06 10.25
N THR A 68 -1.36 12.10 11.04
CA THR A 68 -0.05 12.68 10.64
C THR A 68 0.90 11.60 10.13
N LEU A 69 1.51 11.82 8.96
CA LEU A 69 2.50 10.90 8.38
C LEU A 69 3.89 11.18 8.95
N GLY A 70 4.55 10.15 9.50
CA GLY A 70 5.88 10.25 10.08
C GLY A 70 6.67 8.93 10.00
N ARG A 71 7.90 8.94 10.51
CA ARG A 71 8.79 7.75 10.62
C ARG A 71 9.21 7.42 12.05
N ASP A 72 8.69 8.17 13.01
CA ASP A 72 8.94 7.95 14.44
C ASP A 72 8.37 6.59 14.90
#